data_AF-A0A645H2R1-F1
#
_entry.id   AF-A0A645H2R1-F1
#
_cell.length_a   1.000
_cell.length_b   1.000
_cell.length_c   1.000
_cell.angle_alpha   90.00
_cell.angle_beta   90.00
_cell.angle_gamma   90.00
#
_symmetry.space_group_name_H-M   'P 1'
#
loop_
_entity.id
_entity.type
_entity.pdbx_description
1 polymer ?
#
loop_
_entity_poly.entity_id
_entity_poly.type
_entity_poly.pdbx_seq_one_letter_code
_entity_poly.pdbx_strand_id
1 'polypeptide(L)' 'MLNIDDVMDAAGLPLLGVVEDDPELSYRVAAGEELPKNTPAIAAFRRIAARLNGESVPLGI' A
#
# COMPACT_ATOMS: atom_id res chain seq x y z
N MET A 1 15.73 9.66 10.33
CA MET A 1 15.06 9.16 9.12
C MET A 1 14.09 8.11 9.62
N LEU A 2 12.80 8.25 9.36
CA LEU A 2 11.80 7.26 9.79
C LEU A 2 11.92 6.06 8.83
N ASN A 3 12.20 4.88 9.38
CA ASN A 3 12.20 3.64 8.61
C ASN A 3 10.89 2.87 8.85
N ILE A 4 10.70 1.78 8.10
CA ILE A 4 9.48 0.96 8.20
C ILE A 4 9.37 0.26 9.57
N ASP A 5 10.48 -0.19 10.14
CA ASP A 5 10.50 -0.85 11.45
C ASP A 5 10.09 0.12 12.56
N ASP A 6 10.52 1.39 12.49
CA ASP A 6 10.11 2.44 13.43
C ASP A 6 8.59 2.64 13.43
N VAL A 7 7.94 2.52 12.27
CA VAL A 7 6.48 2.62 12.12
C VAL A 7 5.78 1.40 12.73
N MET A 8 6.33 0.20 12.50
CA MET A 8 5.82 -1.03 13.11
C MET A 8 5.91 -0.98 14.64
N ASP A 9 7.05 -0.55 15.17
CA ASP A 9 7.29 -0.41 16.60
C ASP A 9 6.34 0.61 17.24
N ALA A 10 6.14 1.76 16.58
CA ALA A 10 5.23 2.80 17.06
C ALA A 10 3.75 2.37 17.02
N ALA A 11 3.33 1.63 15.98
CA ALA A 11 1.96 1.15 15.84
C ALA A 11 1.66 -0.09 16.70
N GLY A 12 2.69 -0.84 17.09
CA GLY A 12 2.54 -2.12 17.79
C GLY A 12 1.89 -3.22 16.94
N LEU A 13 1.96 -3.08 15.61
CA LEU A 13 1.25 -3.93 14.65
C LEU A 13 2.15 -4.27 13.45
N PRO A 14 2.03 -5.48 12.88
CA PRO A 14 2.74 -5.84 11.65
C PRO A 14 2.18 -5.05 10.46
N LEU A 15 3.03 -4.79 9.47
CA LEU A 15 2.59 -4.15 8.24
C LEU A 15 1.62 -5.05 7.46
N LEU A 16 0.53 -4.42 7.04
CA LEU A 16 -0.39 -5.01 6.08
C LEU A 16 0.06 -4.78 4.63
N GLY A 17 0.84 -3.73 4.37
CA GLY A 17 1.42 -3.42 3.07
C GLY A 17 2.05 -2.04 3.03
N VAL A 18 2.75 -1.76 1.94
CA VAL A 18 3.40 -0.48 1.66
C VAL A 18 2.93 -0.02 0.28
N VAL A 19 2.53 1.23 0.16
CA VAL A 19 2.18 1.89 -1.10
C VAL A 19 3.25 2.96 -1.33
N GLU A 20 3.95 2.88 -2.46
CA GLU A 20 4.93 3.91 -2.83
C GLU A 20 4.23 5.24 -3.10
N ASP A 21 4.96 6.33 -2.87
CA ASP A 21 4.48 7.67 -3.22
C ASP A 21 4.40 7.80 -4.75
N ASP A 22 3.22 8.16 -5.24
CA ASP A 22 2.91 8.27 -6.66
C ASP A 22 2.09 9.56 -6.90
N PRO A 23 2.64 10.55 -7.62
CA PRO A 23 1.92 11.79 -7.92
C PRO A 23 0.63 11.56 -8.70
N GLU A 24 0.58 10.56 -9.59
CA GLU A 24 -0.61 10.22 -10.37
C GLU A 24 -1.70 9.64 -9.46
N LEU A 25 -1.30 8.82 -8.47
CA LEU A 25 -2.21 8.34 -7.43
C LEU A 25 -2.86 9.50 -6.67
N SER A 26 -2.05 10.45 -6.20
CA SER A 26 -2.52 11.60 -5.45
C SER A 26 -3.47 12.48 -6.27
N TYR A 27 -3.13 12.76 -7.54
CA TYR A 27 -3.98 13.53 -8.45
C TYR A 27 -5.33 12.86 -8.68
N ARG A 28 -5.34 11.57 -9.03
CA ARG A 28 -6.58 10.84 -9.35
C ARG A 28 -7.50 10.69 -8.15
N VAL A 29 -6.94 10.43 -6.96
CA VAL A 29 -7.71 10.39 -5.71
C VAL A 29 -8.36 11.75 -5.43
N ALA A 30 -7.62 12.85 -5.62
CA ALA A 30 -8.17 14.20 -5.45
C ALA A 30 -9.24 14.56 -6.51
N ALA A 31 -9.09 14.07 -7.73
CA ALA A 31 -10.03 14.27 -8.83
C ALA A 31 -11.27 13.35 -8.76
N GLY A 32 -11.28 12.35 -7.87
CA GLY A 32 -12.35 11.34 -7.81
C GLY A 32 -12.34 10.37 -8.99
N GLU A 33 -11.18 10.18 -9.63
CA GLU A 33 -10.99 9.27 -10.76
C GLU A 33 -10.47 7.90 -10.31
N GLU A 34 -10.89 6.85 -11.00
CA GLU A 34 -10.33 5.50 -10.79
C GLU A 34 -8.87 5.44 -11.22
N LEU A 35 -8.02 4.64 -10.57
CA LEU A 35 -6.64 4.38 -11.02
C LEU A 35 -6.58 3.41 -12.22
N PRO A 36 -5.57 3.51 -13.09
CA PRO A 36 -5.36 2.50 -14.13
C PRO A 36 -5.10 1.12 -13.50
N LYS A 37 -5.62 0.05 -14.11
CA LYS A 37 -5.57 -1.31 -13.53
C LYS A 37 -4.17 -1.89 -13.30
N ASN A 38 -3.15 -1.30 -13.92
CA ASN A 38 -1.77 -1.78 -13.97
C ASN A 38 -0.78 -0.73 -13.43
N THR A 39 -1.09 -0.11 -12.29
CA THR A 39 -0.14 0.76 -11.57
C THR A 39 0.48 0.03 -10.36
N PRO A 40 1.69 0.45 -9.92
CA PRO A 40 2.29 -0.05 -8.67
C PRO A 40 1.36 0.10 -7.46
N ALA A 41 0.67 1.23 -7.36
CA ALA A 41 -0.32 1.49 -6.31
C ALA A 41 -1.46 0.44 -6.30
N ILE A 42 -2.03 0.12 -7.47
CA ILE A 42 -3.07 -0.92 -7.57
C ILE A 42 -2.51 -2.30 -7.19
N ALA A 43 -1.27 -2.62 -7.57
CA ALA A 43 -0.64 -3.87 -7.15
C ALA A 43 -0.45 -3.93 -5.63
N ALA A 44 -0.02 -2.83 -5.00
CA ALA A 44 0.10 -2.73 -3.56
C ALA A 44 -1.26 -2.87 -2.84
N PHE A 45 -2.30 -2.17 -3.30
CA PHE A 45 -3.64 -2.29 -2.75
C PHE A 45 -4.22 -3.70 -2.89
N ARG A 46 -3.94 -4.40 -4.00
CA ARG A 46 -4.33 -5.82 -4.15
C ARG A 46 -3.64 -6.72 -3.12
N ARG A 47 -2.34 -6.53 -2.86
CA ARG A 47 -1.62 -7.28 -1.82
C ARG A 47 -2.21 -7.02 -0.43
N ILE A 48 -2.53 -5.76 -0.12
CA ILE A 48 -3.18 -5.37 1.13
C ILE A 48 -4.54 -6.07 1.28
N ALA A 49 -5.37 -6.02 0.25
CA ALA A 49 -6.68 -6.68 0.23
C ALA A 49 -6.58 -8.20 0.43
N ALA A 50 -5.64 -8.86 -0.25
CA ALA A 50 -5.39 -10.29 -0.09
C ALA A 50 -5.01 -10.65 1.36
N ARG A 51 -4.13 -9.87 2.01
CA ARG A 51 -3.77 -10.09 3.42
C ARG A 51 -4.93 -9.85 4.38
N LEU A 52 -5.78 -8.86 4.12
CA LEU A 52 -7.01 -8.64 4.89
C LEU A 52 -7.93 -9.85 4.83
N ASN A 53 -7.95 -10.55 3.69
CA ASN A 53 -8.71 -11.79 3.49
C ASN A 53 -8.00 -13.04 4.05
N GLY A 54 -6.86 -12.88 4.73
CA GLY A 54 -6.08 -13.98 5.33
C GLY A 54 -5.14 -14.69 4.35
N GLU A 55 -4.92 -14.16 3.15
CA GLU A 55 -3.98 -14.74 2.20
C GLU A 55 -2.52 -14.42 2.57
N SER A 56 -1.65 -15.43 2.48
CA SER A 56 -0.22 -15.28 2.74
C SER A 56 0.53 -14.79 1.49
N VAL A 57 0.49 -13.49 1.24
CA VAL A 57 1.22 -12.84 0.14
C VAL A 57 2.47 -12.08 0.64
N PRO A 58 3.62 -12.11 -0.08
CA PRO A 58 4.86 -11.43 0.36
C PRO A 58 4.75 -9.92 0.38
N LEU A 59 5.33 -9.25 1.39
CA LEU A 59 5.47 -7.79 1.45
C LEU A 59 6.42 -7.35 0.33
N GLY A 60 5.88 -7.24 -0.88
CA GLY A 60 6.56 -6.74 -2.05
C GLY A 60 6.32 -5.24 -2.20
N ILE A 61 7.30 -4.59 -2.83
CA ILE A 61 7.19 -3.26 -3.40
C ILE A 61 6.87 -3.46 -4.88
#